data_AF-A0AAU8JXU0-F1
#
_entry.id   AF-A0AAU8JXU0-F1
#
_cell.length_a   1.000
_cell.length_b   1.000
_cell.length_c   1.000
_cell.angle_alpha   90.00
_cell.angle_beta   90.00
_cell.angle_gamma   90.00
#
_symmetry.space_group_name_H-M   'P 1'
#
loop_
_entity.id
_entity.type
_entity.pdbx_description
1 polymer ?
#
loop_
_entity_poly.entity_id
_entity_poly.type
_entity_poly.pdbx_seq_one_letter_code
_entity_poly.pdbx_strand_id
1 'polypeptide(L)'
;MNTDHALALELIRSAETAVLRALAGHEAAAGEAQRQAAKAARLLAPTRDGGPCQRVGCPNRVVNRTTGRRRLYCCTTCQQAAYWARKADAT
;
A
#
# COMPACT_ATOMS: atom_id res chain seq x y z
N MET A 1 7.96 13.17 1.61
CA MET A 1 6.62 13.21 0.99
C MET A 1 6.06 11.79 0.95
N ASN A 2 4.86 11.53 1.48
CA ASN A 2 4.33 10.16 1.58
C ASN A 2 3.77 9.73 0.21
N THR A 3 4.55 8.96 -0.56
CA THR A 3 4.25 8.55 -1.94
C THR A 3 2.87 7.91 -2.09
N ASP A 4 2.43 7.20 -1.07
CA ASP A 4 1.10 6.55 -1.04
C ASP A 4 -0.03 7.57 -0.96
N HIS A 5 0.19 8.71 -0.32
CA HIS A 5 -0.81 9.79 -0.20
C HIS A 5 -0.94 10.57 -1.52
N ALA A 6 0.20 10.88 -2.16
CA ALA A 6 0.20 11.49 -3.49
C ALA A 6 -0.47 10.58 -4.53
N LEU A 7 -0.14 9.28 -4.52
CA LEU A 7 -0.79 8.30 -5.39
C LEU A 7 -2.29 8.15 -5.12
N ALA A 8 -2.70 8.17 -3.85
CA ALA A 8 -4.11 8.12 -3.49
C ALA A 8 -4.90 9.33 -4.04
N LEU A 9 -4.32 10.53 -3.99
CA LEU A 9 -4.93 11.73 -4.56
C LEU A 9 -5.10 11.63 -6.09
N GLU A 10 -4.07 11.14 -6.81
CA GLU A 10 -4.18 10.96 -8.26
C GLU A 10 -5.23 9.91 -8.65
N LEU A 11 -5.37 8.83 -7.86
CA LEU A 11 -6.41 7.82 -8.05
C LEU A 11 -7.81 8.39 -7.81
N ILE A 12 -7.99 9.31 -6.85
CA ILE A 12 -9.27 9.98 -6.59
C ILE A 12 -9.64 10.89 -7.77
N ARG A 13 -8.72 11.74 -8.24
CA ARG A 13 -8.98 12.61 -9.41
C ARG A 13 -9.30 11.82 -10.68
N SER A 14 -8.63 10.69 -10.87
CA SER A 14 -8.92 9.78 -11.98
C SER A 14 -10.33 9.19 -11.85
N ALA A 15 -10.73 8.82 -10.63
CA ALA A 15 -12.06 8.27 -10.37
C ALA A 15 -13.15 9.31 -10.63
N GLU A 16 -12.96 10.56 -10.20
CA GLU A 16 -13.86 11.68 -10.48
C GLU A 16 -14.05 11.88 -12.00
N THR A 17 -12.96 11.85 -12.76
CA THR A 17 -13.00 11.95 -14.22
C THR A 17 -13.76 10.78 -14.85
N ALA A 18 -13.62 9.57 -14.30
CA ALA A 18 -14.36 8.39 -14.75
C ALA A 18 -15.87 8.47 -14.42
N VAL A 19 -16.24 9.05 -13.26
CA VAL A 19 -17.65 9.32 -12.92
C VAL A 19 -18.28 10.28 -13.91
N LEU A 20 -17.59 11.38 -14.24
CA LEU A 20 -18.10 12.36 -15.22
C LEU A 20 -18.35 11.71 -16.60
N ARG A 21 -17.44 10.83 -17.04
CA ARG A 21 -17.62 10.05 -18.28
C ARG A 21 -18.79 9.07 -18.18
N ALA A 22 -18.97 8.42 -17.03
CA ALA A 22 -20.11 7.53 -16.83
C ALA A 22 -21.45 8.27 -16.91
N LEU A 23 -21.53 9.47 -16.31
CA LEU A 23 -22.71 10.33 -16.40
C LEU A 23 -22.99 10.82 -17.84
N ALA A 24 -21.96 10.93 -18.67
CA ALA A 24 -22.08 11.23 -20.09
C ALA A 24 -22.48 10.03 -20.96
N GLY A 25 -22.77 8.87 -20.35
CA GLY A 25 -23.25 7.67 -21.05
C GLY A 25 -22.18 6.60 -21.32
N HIS A 26 -20.94 6.76 -20.83
CA HIS A 26 -19.90 5.73 -20.93
C HIS A 26 -19.98 4.75 -19.74
N GLU A 27 -20.91 3.81 -19.77
CA GLU A 27 -21.20 2.90 -18.64
C GLU A 27 -19.98 2.13 -18.11
N ALA A 28 -19.04 1.73 -18.99
CA ALA A 28 -17.79 1.08 -18.60
C ALA A 28 -16.91 1.95 -17.66
N ALA A 29 -17.06 3.28 -17.71
CA ALA A 29 -16.35 4.21 -16.85
C ALA A 29 -16.86 4.20 -15.40
N ALA A 30 -18.09 3.74 -15.14
CA ALA A 30 -18.59 3.59 -13.76
C ALA A 30 -17.79 2.51 -13.01
N GLY A 31 -17.49 1.38 -13.67
CA GLY A 31 -16.63 0.34 -13.10
C GLY A 31 -15.18 0.79 -12.93
N GLU A 32 -14.68 1.66 -13.81
CA GLU A 32 -13.36 2.28 -13.66
C GLU A 32 -13.30 3.19 -12.42
N ALA A 33 -14.29 4.06 -12.25
CA ALA A 33 -14.40 4.94 -11.08
C ALA A 33 -14.40 4.16 -9.77
N GLN A 34 -15.23 3.10 -9.69
CA GLN A 34 -15.29 2.24 -8.50
C GLN A 34 -13.95 1.57 -8.19
N ARG A 35 -13.26 1.04 -9.21
CA ARG A 35 -11.95 0.38 -9.03
C ARG A 35 -10.89 1.36 -8.53
N GLN A 36 -10.85 2.57 -9.09
CA GLN A 36 -9.88 3.59 -8.70
C GLN A 36 -10.15 4.13 -7.29
N ALA A 37 -11.41 4.40 -6.96
CA ALA A 37 -11.82 4.82 -5.61
C ALA A 37 -11.51 3.73 -4.56
N ALA A 38 -11.82 2.46 -4.85
CA ALA A 38 -11.50 1.35 -3.95
C ALA A 38 -9.97 1.19 -3.75
N LYS A 39 -9.18 1.42 -4.80
CA LYS A 39 -7.71 1.38 -4.70
C LYS A 39 -7.17 2.54 -3.86
N ALA A 40 -7.69 3.76 -4.02
CA ALA A 40 -7.32 4.91 -3.20
C ALA A 40 -7.68 4.67 -1.72
N ALA A 41 -8.90 4.17 -1.46
CA ALA A 41 -9.36 3.84 -0.12
C ALA A 41 -8.44 2.81 0.58
N ARG A 42 -7.99 1.78 -0.14
CA ARG A 42 -7.03 0.80 0.41
C ARG A 42 -5.66 1.39 0.75
N LEU A 43 -5.19 2.39 0.01
CA LEU A 43 -3.92 3.07 0.31
C LEU A 43 -4.03 3.97 1.56
N LEU A 44 -5.20 4.58 1.74
CA LEU A 44 -5.51 5.47 2.86
C LEU A 44 -6.00 4.71 4.11
N ALA A 45 -6.45 3.47 3.95
CA ALA A 45 -6.95 2.68 5.05
C ALA A 45 -5.87 2.49 6.12
N PRO A 46 -6.20 2.73 7.40
CA PRO A 46 -5.28 2.47 8.48
C PRO A 46 -5.02 0.97 8.60
N THR A 47 -3.81 0.56 8.25
CA THR A 47 -3.32 -0.77 8.58
C THR A 47 -3.07 -0.84 10.08
N ARG A 48 -4.07 -1.31 10.85
CA ARG A 48 -3.95 -1.56 12.29
C ARG A 48 -3.18 -2.85 12.61
N ASP A 49 -2.97 -3.72 11.62
CA ASP A 49 -2.37 -5.03 11.84
C ASP A 49 -0.85 -5.00 11.77
N GLY A 50 -0.23 -4.72 12.91
CA GLY A 50 1.19 -4.99 13.13
C GLY A 50 1.44 -6.48 13.40
N GLY A 51 2.06 -7.19 12.47
CA GLY A 51 2.49 -8.58 12.64
C GLY A 51 3.84 -8.71 13.36
N PRO A 52 4.28 -9.95 13.68
CA PRO A 52 5.66 -10.18 14.11
C PRO A 52 6.64 -9.75 13.02
N CYS A 53 7.81 -9.22 13.41
CA CYS A 53 8.88 -8.91 12.47
C CYS A 53 9.32 -10.19 11.76
N GLN A 54 9.44 -10.15 10.43
CA GLN A 54 9.86 -11.31 9.64
C GLN A 54 11.37 -11.58 9.67
N ARG A 55 12.15 -10.83 10.46
CA ARG A 55 13.57 -11.15 10.67
C ARG A 55 13.66 -12.31 11.67
N VAL A 56 14.32 -13.40 11.26
CA VAL A 56 14.62 -14.54 12.13
C VAL A 56 15.30 -14.06 13.41
N GLY A 57 14.79 -14.48 14.57
CA GLY A 57 15.31 -14.11 15.89
C GLY A 57 14.99 -12.67 16.34
N CYS A 58 14.10 -11.94 15.66
CA CYS A 58 13.64 -10.64 16.13
C CYS A 58 12.34 -10.77 16.94
N PRO A 59 12.32 -10.42 18.24
CA PRO A 59 11.10 -10.51 19.05
C PRO A 59 10.14 -9.32 18.81
N ASN A 60 10.58 -8.31 18.07
CA ASN A 60 9.82 -7.07 17.88
C ASN A 60 8.63 -7.27 16.95
N ARG A 61 7.60 -6.44 17.14
CA ARG A 61 6.45 -6.34 16.22
C ARG A 61 6.65 -5.21 15.22
N VAL A 62 6.06 -5.38 14.05
CA VAL A 62 5.97 -4.32 13.06
C VAL A 62 4.92 -3.33 13.53
N VAL A 63 5.31 -2.08 13.73
CA VAL A 63 4.34 -0.98 13.84
C VAL A 63 4.05 -0.49 12.43
N ASN A 64 2.88 -0.86 11.90
CA ASN A 64 2.45 -0.34 10.62
C ASN A 64 2.03 1.13 10.76
N ARG A 65 2.37 1.93 9.76
CA ARG A 65 1.88 3.31 9.69
C ARG A 65 0.37 3.26 9.47
N THR A 66 -0.32 4.29 9.93
CA THR A 66 -1.76 4.52 9.75
C THR A 66 -2.18 4.68 8.28
N THR A 67 -1.23 4.65 7.34
CA THR A 67 -1.45 4.69 5.89
C THR A 67 -0.33 3.90 5.21
N GLY A 68 -0.65 3.24 4.09
CA GLY A 68 0.33 2.65 3.18
C GLY A 68 0.53 1.14 3.26
N ARG A 69 1.52 0.65 2.50
CA ARG A 69 1.82 -0.79 2.39
C ARG A 69 2.22 -1.41 3.73
N ARG A 70 1.72 -2.62 3.99
CA ARG A 70 2.10 -3.47 5.14
C ARG A 70 3.62 -3.59 5.20
N ARG A 71 4.23 -3.12 6.29
CA ARG A 71 5.63 -3.39 6.59
C ARG A 71 5.78 -4.84 7.06
N LEU A 72 6.89 -5.46 6.65
CA LEU A 72 7.25 -6.83 7.06
C LEU A 72 8.31 -6.84 8.17
N TYR A 73 9.01 -5.73 8.35
CA TYR A 73 10.12 -5.58 9.30
C TYR A 73 9.87 -4.38 10.22
N CYS A 74 10.24 -4.51 11.49
CA CYS A 74 10.04 -3.45 12.49
C CYS A 74 10.92 -2.22 12.24
N CYS A 75 12.08 -2.40 11.60
CA CYS A 75 13.01 -1.32 11.25
C CYS A 75 13.82 -1.66 9.98
N THR A 76 14.49 -0.66 9.42
CA THR A 76 15.36 -0.78 8.23
C THR A 76 16.52 -1.73 8.45
N THR A 77 17.11 -1.75 9.65
CA THR A 77 18.18 -2.69 10.02
C THR A 77 17.71 -4.15 9.90
N CYS A 78 16.48 -4.45 10.35
CA CYS A 78 15.93 -5.80 10.23
C CYS A 78 15.65 -6.19 8.77
N GLN A 79 15.22 -5.24 7.95
CA GLN A 79 15.03 -5.44 6.52
C GLN A 79 16.36 -5.73 5.80
N GLN A 80 17.41 -4.95 6.09
CA GLN A 80 18.73 -5.15 5.50
C GLN A 80 19.35 -6.48 5.93
N ALA A 81 19.27 -6.83 7.22
CA ALA A 81 19.76 -8.13 7.70
C ALA A 81 19.06 -9.30 7.00
N ALA A 82 17.73 -9.23 6.83
CA ALA A 82 16.97 -10.25 6.10
C ALA A 82 17.27 -10.28 4.59
N TYR A 83 17.67 -9.15 3.99
CA TYR A 83 18.13 -9.10 2.60
C TYR A 83 19.48 -9.81 2.45
N TRP A 84 20.44 -9.51 3.31
CA TRP A 84 21.77 -10.12 3.23
C TRP A 84 21.76 -11.61 3.56
N ALA A 85 20.95 -12.06 4.53
CA ALA A 85 20.76 -13.48 4.80
C ALA A 85 20.28 -14.24 3.55
N ARG A 86 19.23 -13.75 2.89
CA ARG A 86 18.72 -14.33 1.64
C ARG A 86 19.74 -14.32 0.51
N LYS A 87 20.61 -13.31 0.46
CA LYS A 87 21.67 -13.23 -0.54
C LYS A 87 22.78 -14.25 -0.27
N ALA A 88 23.13 -14.48 1.00
CA ALA A 88 24.11 -15.48 1.40
C ALA A 88 23.63 -16.89 1.09
N ASP A 89 22.37 -17.22 1.41
CA ASP A 89 21.77 -18.53 1.13
C ASP A 89 21.62 -18.85 -0.37
N ALA A 90 21.63 -17.82 -1.22
CA ALA A 90 21.53 -17.94 -2.68
C ALA A 90 22.88 -18.14 -3.37
N THR A 91 23.97 -18.21 -2.60
CA THR A 91 25.36 -18.45 -3.05
C THR A 91 25.84 -19.81 -2.58
#